data_AF-A0A1H7VC53-F1
#
_entry.id   AF-A0A1H7VC53-F1
#
_cell.length_a   1.000
_cell.length_b   1.000
_cell.length_c   1.000
_cell.angle_alpha   90.00
_cell.angle_beta   90.00
_cell.angle_gamma   90.00
#
_symmetry.space_group_name_H-M   'P 1'
#
loop_
_entity.id
_entity.type
_entity.pdbx_description
1 polymer ?
#
loop_
_entity_poly.entity_id
_entity_poly.type
_entity_poly.pdbx_seq_one_letter_code
_entity_poly.pdbx_strand_id
1 'polypeptide(L)'
;MDLISNMNIKALQLQKKLRDRKFAINGIAPGPSLEDIEDDIFNGVVNPKEYWRLDEPEILDRPMNLTEEMCWHWFASQVQEAYFRHLMIQYYSERKDMPEGGARIKHHIEISVEMAESLGWGFYHWACAEDFCGRRERAHAEKVKSGGNARSLKRNEEDVILIALVKAQLEHHPDAQRGWADTDHAARTLAKAIERIAEEQHFPVRQKGDKLMDEIYDLLEHTKDVKSVYDKFDRSKSRPRK
;
A
#
# COMPACT_ATOMS: atom_id res chain seq x y z
N MET A 1 18.62 -6.22 -38.07
CA MET A 1 17.92 -5.09 -37.41
C MET A 1 19.00 -4.06 -37.11
N ASP A 2 18.82 -2.81 -37.55
CA ASP A 2 19.82 -1.74 -37.38
C ASP A 2 19.98 -1.32 -35.91
N LEU A 3 21.15 -0.83 -35.50
CA LEU A 3 21.47 -0.45 -34.11
C LEU A 3 20.49 0.60 -33.57
N ILE A 4 20.22 1.64 -34.36
CA ILE A 4 19.25 2.69 -34.02
C ILE A 4 17.85 2.11 -33.85
N SER A 5 17.46 1.14 -34.69
CA SER A 5 16.16 0.48 -34.56
C SER A 5 16.05 -0.31 -33.25
N ASN A 6 17.12 -1.00 -32.84
CA ASN A 6 17.15 -1.70 -31.56
C ASN A 6 17.05 -0.73 -30.37
N MET A 7 17.75 0.41 -30.44
CA MET A 7 17.69 1.44 -29.40
C MET A 7 16.30 2.06 -29.30
N ASN A 8 15.62 2.32 -30.42
CA ASN A 8 14.22 2.75 -30.41
C ASN A 8 13.29 1.74 -29.73
N ILE A 9 13.47 0.44 -29.99
CA ILE A 9 12.71 -0.61 -29.29
C ILE A 9 12.97 -0.54 -27.78
N LYS A 10 14.21 -0.31 -27.36
CA LYS A 10 14.59 -0.16 -25.95
C LYS A 10 14.00 1.10 -25.32
N ALA A 11 13.99 2.22 -26.02
CA ALA A 11 13.34 3.45 -25.59
C ALA A 11 11.83 3.25 -25.38
N LEU A 12 11.14 2.60 -26.32
CA LEU A 12 9.72 2.25 -26.18
C LEU A 12 9.46 1.31 -24.99
N GLN A 13 10.36 0.36 -24.73
CA GLN A 13 10.27 -0.50 -23.54
C GLN A 13 10.40 0.31 -22.25
N LEU A 14 11.35 1.24 -22.19
CA LEU A 14 11.54 2.12 -21.03
C LEU A 14 10.32 3.03 -20.82
N GLN A 15 9.84 3.68 -21.89
CA GLN A 15 8.67 4.53 -21.88
C GLN A 15 7.42 3.78 -21.37
N LYS A 16 7.20 2.54 -21.84
CA LYS A 16 6.10 1.71 -21.35
C LYS A 16 6.19 1.47 -19.85
N LYS A 17 7.39 1.17 -19.35
CA LYS A 17 7.65 0.93 -17.92
C LYS A 17 7.45 2.21 -17.08
N LEU A 18 7.84 3.37 -17.59
CA LEU A 18 7.66 4.66 -16.91
C LEU A 18 6.19 5.09 -16.81
N ARG A 19 5.38 4.66 -17.78
CA ARG A 19 3.91 4.84 -17.80
C ARG A 19 3.14 3.85 -16.92
N ASP A 20 3.82 2.90 -16.26
CA ASP A 20 3.12 1.97 -15.38
C ASP A 20 2.43 2.72 -14.24
N ARG A 21 1.13 2.44 -14.07
CA ARG A 21 0.28 3.07 -13.04
C ARG A 21 0.80 2.88 -11.62
N LYS A 22 1.69 1.91 -11.39
CA LYS A 22 2.32 1.69 -10.09
C LYS A 22 3.11 2.89 -9.59
N PHE A 23 3.56 3.78 -10.46
CA PHE A 23 4.21 5.03 -10.08
C PHE A 23 3.17 6.14 -9.77
N ALA A 24 2.09 6.22 -10.55
CA ALA A 24 1.01 7.20 -10.36
C ALA A 24 0.13 6.96 -9.11
N ILE A 25 -0.18 5.70 -8.77
CA ILE A 25 -1.04 5.33 -7.63
C ILE A 25 -0.32 5.59 -6.29
N ASN A 26 1.01 5.68 -6.34
CA ASN A 26 1.89 5.57 -5.21
C ASN A 26 2.37 6.93 -4.67
N GLY A 27 1.65 8.02 -4.99
CA GLY A 27 1.92 9.35 -4.48
C GLY A 27 2.97 10.15 -5.28
N ILE A 28 3.41 9.65 -6.43
CA ILE A 28 4.12 10.48 -7.39
C ILE A 28 3.07 11.42 -7.98
N ALA A 29 3.09 12.69 -7.56
CA ALA A 29 2.35 13.74 -8.27
C ALA A 29 2.69 13.60 -9.77
N PRO A 30 1.72 13.76 -10.70
CA PRO A 30 2.04 13.66 -12.12
C PRO A 30 3.22 14.59 -12.39
N GLY A 31 4.38 13.99 -12.69
CA GLY A 31 5.59 14.73 -13.00
C GLY A 31 5.36 15.61 -14.24
N PRO A 32 6.30 16.52 -14.55
CA PRO A 32 6.26 17.25 -15.80
C PRO A 32 6.06 16.27 -16.96
N SER A 33 5.29 16.68 -17.96
CA SER A 33 5.10 15.84 -19.13
C SER A 33 6.47 15.62 -19.78
N LEU A 34 6.61 14.52 -20.50
CA LEU A 34 7.87 14.24 -21.17
C LEU A 34 8.21 15.32 -22.20
N GLU A 35 7.20 15.93 -22.82
CA GLU A 35 7.33 17.08 -23.72
C GLU A 35 7.95 18.29 -22.99
N ASP A 36 7.49 18.58 -21.76
CA ASP A 36 8.07 19.65 -20.94
C ASP A 36 9.55 19.37 -20.60
N ILE A 37 9.89 18.11 -20.31
CA ILE A 37 11.27 17.71 -20.01
C ILE A 37 12.15 17.81 -21.27
N GLU A 38 11.63 17.43 -22.44
CA GLU A 38 12.33 17.59 -23.72
C GLU A 38 12.63 19.07 -24.01
N ASP A 39 11.65 19.96 -23.77
CA ASP A 39 11.81 21.40 -23.92
C ASP A 39 12.84 21.98 -22.92
N ASP A 40 12.82 21.53 -21.66
CA ASP A 40 13.78 21.95 -20.65
C ASP A 40 15.22 21.50 -20.98
N ILE A 41 15.38 20.31 -21.56
CA ILE A 41 16.69 19.84 -22.07
C ILE A 41 17.14 20.71 -23.24
N PHE A 42 16.24 20.99 -24.19
CA PHE A 42 16.55 21.81 -25.35
C PHE A 42 16.97 23.24 -24.96
N ASN A 43 16.32 23.81 -23.94
CA ASN A 43 16.63 25.14 -23.42
C ASN A 43 17.82 25.16 -22.45
N GLY A 44 18.46 24.02 -22.18
CA GLY A 44 19.59 23.91 -21.25
C GLY A 44 19.24 24.12 -19.78
N VAL A 45 17.95 24.03 -19.43
CA VAL A 45 17.45 24.09 -18.05
C VAL A 45 17.78 22.79 -17.31
N VAL A 46 17.66 21.66 -18.00
CA VAL A 46 18.00 20.33 -17.48
C VAL A 46 19.22 19.80 -18.22
N ASN A 47 20.25 19.40 -17.48
CA ASN A 47 21.41 18.69 -18.02
C ASN A 47 21.26 17.17 -17.75
N PRO A 48 20.99 16.34 -18.77
CA PRO A 48 20.78 14.91 -18.59
C PRO A 48 21.96 14.17 -17.98
N LYS A 49 23.19 14.65 -18.22
CA LYS A 49 24.42 14.01 -17.72
C LYS A 49 24.66 14.25 -16.23
N GLU A 50 23.97 15.20 -15.61
CA GLU A 50 24.05 15.37 -14.15
C GLU A 50 23.47 14.17 -13.40
N TYR A 51 22.58 13.43 -14.04
CA TYR A 51 21.98 12.21 -13.50
C TYR A 51 22.86 10.97 -13.76
N TRP A 52 23.95 11.07 -14.51
CA TRP A 52 24.87 9.96 -14.79
C TRP A 52 25.83 9.71 -13.63
N ARG A 53 25.27 9.49 -12.44
CA ARG A 53 26.01 9.29 -11.21
C ARG A 53 25.64 7.95 -10.62
N LEU A 54 26.66 7.21 -10.23
CA LEU A 54 26.49 6.11 -9.30
C LEU A 54 26.56 6.76 -7.93
N ASP A 55 25.44 6.81 -7.22
CA ASP A 55 25.49 7.17 -5.81
C ASP A 55 26.30 6.07 -5.12
N GLU A 56 27.43 6.45 -4.49
CA GLU A 56 28.12 5.54 -3.59
C GLU A 56 27.13 5.13 -2.51
N PRO A 57 27.11 3.86 -2.06
CA PRO A 57 26.30 3.46 -0.93
C PRO A 57 26.85 4.19 0.31
N GLU A 58 26.37 5.41 0.53
CA GLU A 58 26.69 6.18 1.72
C GLU A 58 26.34 5.29 2.93
N ILE A 59 27.28 5.19 3.86
CA ILE A 59 27.01 4.68 5.19
C ILE A 59 26.04 5.70 5.80
N LEU A 60 24.75 5.42 5.63
CA LEU A 60 23.68 6.37 5.92
C LEU A 60 23.55 6.54 7.44
N ASP A 61 24.18 7.60 7.96
CA ASP A 61 23.90 8.15 9.29
C ASP A 61 22.47 8.72 9.41
N ARG A 62 21.69 8.74 8.32
CA ARG A 62 20.30 9.20 8.28
C ARG A 62 19.36 8.16 7.66
N PRO A 63 18.14 8.00 8.18
CA PRO A 63 17.15 7.12 7.57
C PRO A 63 16.76 7.64 6.17
N MET A 64 17.04 6.83 5.16
CA MET A 64 16.71 7.10 3.76
C MET A 64 15.18 7.21 3.55
N ASN A 65 14.74 8.29 2.91
CA ASN A 65 13.33 8.46 2.55
C ASN A 65 13.03 7.72 1.24
N LEU A 66 12.53 6.49 1.34
CA LEU A 66 12.22 5.62 0.20
C LEU A 66 11.29 6.26 -0.85
N THR A 67 10.44 7.22 -0.45
CA THR A 67 9.55 7.90 -1.42
C THR A 67 10.30 8.95 -2.22
N GLU A 68 11.17 9.73 -1.58
CA GLU A 68 11.98 10.74 -2.26
C GLU A 68 12.96 10.07 -3.23
N GLU A 69 13.63 9.00 -2.82
CA GLU A 69 14.54 8.23 -3.68
C GLU A 69 13.83 7.63 -4.89
N MET A 70 12.67 7.02 -4.66
CA MET A 70 11.84 6.48 -5.75
C MET A 70 11.45 7.58 -6.74
N CYS A 71 10.99 8.73 -6.25
CA CYS A 71 10.59 9.86 -7.09
C CYS A 71 11.77 10.43 -7.89
N TRP A 72 12.93 10.60 -7.24
CA TRP A 72 14.14 11.12 -7.88
C TRP A 72 14.62 10.21 -9.01
N HIS A 73 14.74 8.90 -8.73
CA HIS A 73 15.13 7.93 -9.75
C HIS A 73 14.08 7.80 -10.88
N TRP A 74 12.79 7.86 -10.55
CA TRP A 74 11.75 7.86 -11.58
C TRP A 74 11.84 9.09 -12.50
N PHE A 75 12.08 10.27 -11.94
CA PHE A 75 12.29 11.50 -12.71
C PHE A 75 13.57 11.44 -13.54
N ALA A 76 14.69 11.02 -12.94
CA ALA A 76 15.96 10.85 -13.64
C ALA A 76 15.82 9.91 -14.84
N SER A 77 15.06 8.83 -14.71
CA SER A 77 14.77 7.92 -15.82
C SER A 77 13.98 8.57 -16.95
N GLN A 78 13.02 9.46 -16.65
CA GLN A 78 12.30 10.25 -17.66
C GLN A 78 13.20 11.26 -18.36
N VAL A 79 14.09 11.93 -17.63
CA VAL A 79 15.10 12.83 -18.22
C VAL A 79 15.94 12.09 -19.25
N GLN A 80 16.35 10.84 -18.97
CA GLN A 80 17.12 10.03 -19.92
C GLN A 80 16.32 9.59 -21.15
N GLU A 81 15.01 9.36 -21.01
CA GLU A 81 14.16 9.02 -22.14
C GLU A 81 13.87 10.23 -23.03
N ALA A 82 13.63 11.40 -22.43
CA ALA A 82 13.55 12.68 -23.12
C ALA A 82 14.86 13.01 -23.86
N TYR A 83 16.00 12.81 -23.20
CA TYR A 83 17.30 13.06 -23.82
C TYR A 83 17.57 12.11 -24.99
N PHE A 84 17.21 10.84 -24.88
CA PHE A 84 17.29 9.90 -26.01
C PHE A 84 16.51 10.40 -27.24
N ARG A 85 15.32 10.97 -27.04
CA ARG A 85 14.52 11.54 -28.15
C ARG A 85 15.15 12.79 -28.74
N HIS A 86 15.69 13.66 -27.89
CA HIS A 86 16.46 14.80 -28.35
C HIS A 86 17.64 14.37 -29.24
N LEU A 87 18.42 13.38 -28.80
CA LEU A 87 19.52 12.80 -29.59
C LEU A 87 19.03 12.17 -30.91
N MET A 88 17.86 11.54 -30.92
CA MET A 88 17.24 10.99 -32.13
C MET A 88 16.88 12.08 -33.15
N ILE A 89 16.36 13.22 -32.69
CA ILE A 89 16.07 14.38 -33.55
C ILE A 89 17.38 14.97 -34.08
N GLN A 90 18.39 15.13 -33.22
CA GLN A 90 19.71 15.63 -33.60
C GLN A 90 20.37 14.73 -34.64
N TYR A 91 20.33 13.42 -34.44
CA TYR A 91 20.87 12.43 -35.37
C TYR A 91 20.28 12.55 -36.77
N TYR A 92 18.95 12.65 -36.90
CA TYR A 92 18.34 12.73 -38.22
C TYR A 92 18.48 14.10 -38.88
N SER A 93 18.46 15.17 -38.09
CA SER A 93 18.61 16.54 -38.59
C SER A 93 20.02 16.80 -39.11
N GLU A 94 21.05 16.54 -38.29
CA GLU A 94 22.44 16.81 -38.67
C GLU A 94 22.93 15.86 -39.77
N ARG A 95 22.52 14.60 -39.75
CA ARG A 95 22.91 13.62 -40.79
C ARG A 95 22.45 14.02 -42.18
N LYS A 96 21.33 14.75 -42.31
CA LYS A 96 20.78 15.18 -43.60
C LYS A 96 21.74 16.10 -44.36
N ASP A 97 22.46 16.94 -43.63
CA ASP A 97 23.33 17.97 -44.19
C ASP A 97 24.80 17.53 -44.27
N MET A 98 25.14 16.34 -43.75
CA MET A 98 26.50 15.83 -43.75
C MET A 98 26.91 15.15 -45.08
N PRO A 99 28.12 15.45 -45.60
CA PRO A 99 28.67 14.76 -46.76
C PRO A 99 28.93 13.27 -46.47
N GLU A 100 28.85 12.44 -47.50
CA GLU A 100 29.16 11.02 -47.40
C GLU A 100 30.64 10.77 -47.07
N GLY A 101 30.91 9.70 -46.32
CA GLY A 101 32.26 9.30 -45.91
C GLY A 101 32.50 9.42 -44.42
N GLY A 102 33.75 9.70 -44.04
CA GLY A 102 34.24 9.61 -42.66
C GLY A 102 33.49 10.49 -41.66
N ALA A 103 33.06 11.69 -42.05
CA ALA A 103 32.31 12.60 -41.18
C ALA A 103 30.96 12.02 -40.77
N ARG A 104 30.20 11.44 -41.72
CA ARG A 104 28.92 10.80 -41.46
C ARG A 104 29.06 9.54 -40.58
N ILE A 105 30.14 8.77 -40.78
CA ILE A 105 30.44 7.60 -39.95
C ILE A 105 30.77 8.03 -38.52
N LYS A 106 31.62 9.05 -38.35
CA LYS A 106 32.00 9.58 -37.04
C LYS A 106 30.78 10.08 -36.26
N HIS A 107 29.96 10.92 -36.88
CA HIS A 107 28.70 11.41 -36.29
C HIS A 107 27.75 10.27 -35.90
N HIS A 108 27.61 9.26 -36.78
CA HIS A 108 26.79 8.09 -36.46
C HIS A 108 27.29 7.36 -35.20
N ILE A 109 28.60 7.15 -35.07
CA ILE A 109 29.18 6.48 -33.91
C ILE A 109 28.98 7.32 -32.64
N GLU A 110 29.34 8.60 -32.69
CA GLU A 110 29.29 9.50 -31.53
C GLU A 110 27.87 9.59 -30.95
N ILE A 111 26.87 9.89 -31.78
CA ILE A 111 25.49 9.97 -31.29
C ILE A 111 24.96 8.60 -30.90
N SER A 112 25.31 7.51 -31.60
CA SER A 112 24.83 6.18 -31.22
C SER A 112 25.34 5.73 -29.84
N VAL A 113 26.58 6.10 -29.49
CA VAL A 113 27.14 5.84 -28.16
C VAL A 113 26.37 6.65 -27.11
N GLU A 114 26.15 7.94 -27.35
CA GLU A 114 25.44 8.81 -26.42
C GLU A 114 23.97 8.38 -26.21
N MET A 115 23.30 7.95 -27.28
CA MET A 115 21.98 7.34 -27.21
C MET A 115 21.97 6.07 -26.34
N ALA A 116 22.98 5.20 -26.51
CA ALA A 116 23.09 3.97 -25.76
C ALA A 116 23.36 4.23 -24.27
N GLU A 117 24.21 5.21 -23.94
CA GLU A 117 24.49 5.65 -22.58
C GLU A 117 23.23 6.22 -21.91
N SER A 118 22.51 7.12 -22.61
CA SER A 118 21.23 7.67 -22.15
C SER A 118 20.25 6.55 -21.79
N LEU A 119 20.07 5.55 -22.67
CA LEU A 119 19.20 4.41 -22.39
C LEU A 119 19.70 3.56 -21.22
N GLY A 120 21.02 3.34 -21.12
CA GLY A 120 21.63 2.60 -20.01
C GLY A 120 21.30 3.24 -18.66
N TRP A 121 21.51 4.55 -18.55
CA TRP A 121 21.14 5.34 -17.37
C TRP A 121 19.64 5.36 -17.13
N GLY A 122 18.83 5.48 -18.19
CA GLY A 122 17.38 5.43 -18.10
C GLY A 122 16.89 4.13 -17.46
N PHE A 123 17.42 2.98 -17.88
CA PHE A 123 17.09 1.68 -17.29
C PHE A 123 17.65 1.51 -15.88
N TYR A 124 18.84 2.04 -15.59
CA TYR A 124 19.42 2.04 -14.25
C TYR A 124 18.49 2.75 -13.25
N HIS A 125 18.14 4.01 -13.51
CA HIS A 125 17.28 4.75 -12.59
C HIS A 125 15.88 4.14 -12.50
N TRP A 126 15.33 3.61 -13.59
CA TRP A 126 14.07 2.88 -13.53
C TRP A 126 14.14 1.67 -12.58
N ALA A 127 15.23 0.90 -12.64
CA ALA A 127 15.41 -0.27 -11.78
C ALA A 127 15.54 0.14 -10.30
N CYS A 128 16.26 1.23 -10.01
CA CYS A 128 16.35 1.79 -8.66
C CYS A 128 14.98 2.25 -8.15
N ALA A 129 14.21 2.97 -8.97
CA ALA A 129 12.86 3.40 -8.62
C ALA A 129 11.93 2.20 -8.33
N GLU A 130 12.05 1.12 -9.10
CA GLU A 130 11.31 -0.12 -8.87
C GLU A 130 11.71 -0.79 -7.54
N ASP A 131 13.00 -0.86 -7.23
CA ASP A 131 13.46 -1.43 -5.96
C ASP A 131 12.99 -0.61 -4.75
N PHE A 132 13.09 0.72 -4.81
CA PHE A 132 12.59 1.60 -3.75
C PHE A 132 11.07 1.48 -3.57
N CYS A 133 10.32 1.38 -4.68
CA CYS A 133 8.88 1.09 -4.63
C CYS A 133 8.61 -0.24 -3.90
N GLY A 134 9.32 -1.31 -4.25
CA GLY A 134 9.17 -2.62 -3.61
C GLY A 134 9.58 -2.65 -2.14
N ARG A 135 10.61 -1.89 -1.74
CA ARG A 135 10.99 -1.70 -0.32
C ARG A 135 9.89 -0.98 0.44
N ARG A 136 9.31 0.07 -0.15
CA ARG A 136 8.24 0.86 0.46
C ARG A 136 6.95 0.07 0.63
N GLU A 137 6.56 -0.72 -0.36
CA GLU A 137 5.39 -1.61 -0.28
C GLU A 137 5.56 -2.67 0.80
N ARG A 138 6.77 -3.25 0.95
CA ARG A 138 7.10 -4.18 2.05
C ARG A 138 7.00 -3.49 3.40
N ALA A 139 7.61 -2.32 3.56
CA ALA A 139 7.52 -1.54 4.80
C ALA A 139 6.08 -1.16 5.16
N HIS A 140 5.26 -0.81 4.16
CA HIS A 140 3.84 -0.55 4.35
C HIS A 140 3.07 -1.83 4.74
N ALA A 141 3.32 -2.95 4.05
CA ALA A 141 2.70 -4.23 4.39
C ALA A 141 3.07 -4.71 5.80
N GLU A 142 4.31 -4.49 6.24
CA GLU A 142 4.75 -4.76 7.61
C GLU A 142 4.08 -3.85 8.62
N LYS A 143 3.91 -2.55 8.31
CA LYS A 143 3.10 -1.62 9.13
C LYS A 143 1.63 -2.02 9.20
N VAL A 144 1.05 -2.49 8.11
CA VAL A 144 -0.34 -2.98 8.07
C VAL A 144 -0.48 -4.31 8.83
N LYS A 145 0.49 -5.22 8.72
CA LYS A 145 0.51 -6.47 9.51
C LYS A 145 0.68 -6.21 10.99
N SER A 146 1.58 -5.31 11.39
CA SER A 146 1.77 -4.92 12.79
C SER A 146 0.56 -4.15 13.33
N GLY A 147 -0.04 -3.24 12.55
CA GLY A 147 -1.28 -2.55 12.90
C GLY A 147 -2.51 -3.46 12.93
N GLY A 148 -2.56 -4.45 12.04
CA GLY A 148 -3.58 -5.50 12.00
C GLY A 148 -3.47 -6.48 13.17
N ASN A 149 -2.25 -6.85 13.55
CA ASN A 149 -1.98 -7.64 14.75
C ASN A 149 -2.33 -6.86 16.02
N ALA A 150 -2.01 -5.56 16.10
CA ALA A 150 -2.41 -4.72 17.23
C ALA A 150 -3.95 -4.56 17.32
N ARG A 151 -4.65 -4.47 16.18
CA ARG A 151 -6.12 -4.44 16.14
C ARG A 151 -6.76 -5.79 16.45
N SER A 152 -6.16 -6.92 16.06
CA SER A 152 -6.67 -8.26 16.38
C SER A 152 -6.41 -8.64 17.84
N LEU A 153 -5.27 -8.24 18.42
CA LEU A 153 -4.99 -8.38 19.85
C LEU A 153 -6.00 -7.58 20.69
N LYS A 154 -6.24 -6.30 20.35
CA LYS A 154 -7.29 -5.50 21.01
C LYS A 154 -8.69 -6.10 20.82
N ARG A 155 -8.99 -6.65 19.64
CA ARG A 155 -10.27 -7.32 19.37
C ARG A 155 -10.44 -8.56 20.24
N ASN A 156 -9.40 -9.37 20.39
CA ASN A 156 -9.42 -10.56 21.25
C ASN A 156 -9.59 -10.17 22.73
N GLU A 157 -8.97 -9.08 23.21
CA GLU A 157 -9.13 -8.61 24.59
C GLU A 157 -10.56 -8.09 24.86
N GLU A 158 -11.10 -7.28 23.95
CA GLU A 158 -12.48 -6.75 24.04
C GLU A 158 -13.52 -7.89 23.99
N ASP A 159 -13.34 -8.87 23.10
CA ASP A 159 -14.23 -10.04 22.95
C ASP A 159 -14.18 -10.94 24.21
N VAL A 160 -13.01 -11.12 24.82
CA VAL A 160 -12.85 -11.86 26.08
C VAL A 160 -13.55 -11.15 27.24
N ILE A 161 -13.45 -9.82 27.30
CA ILE A 161 -14.15 -9.02 28.32
C ILE A 161 -15.66 -9.11 28.14
N LEU A 162 -16.16 -9.00 26.91
CA LEU A 162 -17.60 -9.14 26.63
C LEU A 162 -18.11 -10.52 27.03
N ILE A 163 -17.41 -11.60 26.68
CA ILE A 163 -17.76 -12.97 27.09
C ILE A 163 -17.81 -13.11 28.62
N ALA A 164 -16.83 -12.55 29.33
CA ALA A 164 -16.79 -12.59 30.79
C ALA A 164 -17.96 -11.82 31.42
N LEU A 165 -18.29 -10.63 30.88
CA LEU A 165 -19.42 -9.81 31.33
C LEU A 165 -20.76 -10.52 31.07
N VAL A 166 -20.94 -11.11 29.90
CA VAL A 166 -22.14 -11.88 29.56
C VAL A 166 -22.31 -13.06 30.52
N LYS A 167 -21.26 -13.83 30.78
CA LYS A 167 -21.32 -14.94 31.76
C LYS A 167 -21.66 -14.46 33.17
N ALA A 168 -20.97 -13.41 33.64
CA ALA A 168 -21.23 -12.86 34.97
C ALA A 168 -22.68 -12.36 35.12
N GLN A 169 -23.21 -11.69 34.09
CA GLN A 169 -24.60 -11.24 34.10
C GLN A 169 -25.58 -12.42 33.97
N LEU A 170 -25.27 -13.44 33.18
CA LEU A 170 -26.11 -14.64 33.10
C LEU A 170 -26.28 -15.35 34.45
N GLU A 171 -25.26 -15.32 35.31
CA GLU A 171 -25.25 -15.99 36.61
C GLU A 171 -25.81 -15.10 37.74
N HIS A 172 -25.56 -13.79 37.68
CA HIS A 172 -25.84 -12.87 38.79
C HIS A 172 -26.99 -11.89 38.54
N HIS A 173 -27.53 -11.82 37.32
CA HIS A 173 -28.69 -10.97 37.05
C HIS A 173 -29.92 -11.49 37.83
N PRO A 174 -30.79 -10.60 38.35
CA PRO A 174 -32.00 -11.00 39.07
C PRO A 174 -32.88 -12.00 38.30
N ASP A 175 -32.90 -11.92 36.97
CA ASP A 175 -33.65 -12.86 36.13
C ASP A 175 -33.05 -14.26 36.08
N ALA A 176 -31.77 -14.45 36.42
CA ALA A 176 -31.16 -15.77 36.54
C ALA A 176 -31.79 -16.60 37.67
N GLN A 177 -32.18 -15.97 38.79
CA GLN A 177 -32.88 -16.64 39.90
C GLN A 177 -34.27 -17.15 39.50
N ARG A 178 -34.87 -16.44 38.55
CA ARG A 178 -36.18 -16.75 37.99
C ARG A 178 -36.06 -17.72 36.81
N GLY A 179 -34.89 -17.77 36.17
CA GLY A 179 -34.60 -18.43 34.91
C GLY A 179 -34.93 -17.53 33.71
N TRP A 180 -34.12 -17.61 32.67
CA TRP A 180 -34.27 -16.85 31.43
C TRP A 180 -35.45 -17.40 30.62
N ALA A 181 -36.27 -16.50 30.08
CA ALA A 181 -37.53 -16.86 29.40
C ALA A 181 -37.29 -17.37 27.97
N ASP A 182 -36.53 -16.61 27.18
CA ASP A 182 -36.13 -16.92 25.81
C ASP A 182 -34.84 -16.15 25.47
N THR A 183 -34.16 -16.59 24.40
CA THR A 183 -32.82 -16.08 24.03
C THR A 183 -32.86 -14.60 23.65
N ASP A 184 -33.91 -14.14 22.95
CA ASP A 184 -34.05 -12.72 22.57
C ASP A 184 -34.28 -11.83 23.78
N HIS A 185 -35.05 -12.30 24.76
CA HIS A 185 -35.28 -11.58 26.01
C HIS A 185 -34.00 -11.52 26.85
N ALA A 186 -33.25 -12.62 26.92
CA ALA A 186 -31.96 -12.66 27.60
C ALA A 186 -30.96 -11.70 26.94
N ALA A 187 -30.79 -11.77 25.61
CA ALA A 187 -29.89 -10.90 24.86
C ALA A 187 -30.21 -9.42 25.06
N ARG A 188 -31.49 -9.03 24.97
CA ARG A 188 -31.94 -7.64 25.21
C ARG A 188 -31.65 -7.15 26.61
N THR A 189 -31.88 -7.99 27.61
CA THR A 189 -31.72 -7.63 29.02
C THR A 189 -30.24 -7.52 29.38
N LEU A 190 -29.43 -8.47 28.93
CA LEU A 190 -27.98 -8.48 29.11
C LEU A 190 -27.30 -7.31 28.38
N ALA A 191 -27.73 -6.98 27.16
CA ALA A 191 -27.20 -5.83 26.42
C ALA A 191 -27.36 -4.53 27.21
N LYS A 192 -28.57 -4.28 27.76
CA LYS A 192 -28.83 -3.08 28.58
C LYS A 192 -28.03 -3.07 29.87
N ALA A 193 -27.87 -4.22 30.53
CA ALA A 193 -27.09 -4.33 31.76
C ALA A 193 -25.60 -4.08 31.51
N ILE A 194 -25.06 -4.68 30.45
CA ILE A 194 -23.65 -4.55 30.05
C ILE A 194 -23.34 -3.13 29.56
N GLU A 195 -24.25 -2.51 28.80
CA GLU A 195 -24.11 -1.13 28.35
C GLU A 195 -24.07 -0.16 29.55
N ARG A 196 -24.93 -0.36 30.55
CA ARG A 196 -24.89 0.42 31.79
C ARG A 196 -23.58 0.23 32.56
N ILE A 197 -23.11 -1.01 32.71
CA ILE A 197 -21.84 -1.31 33.39
C ILE A 197 -20.66 -0.70 32.63
N ALA A 198 -20.70 -0.73 31.30
CA ALA A 198 -19.67 -0.15 30.45
C ALA A 198 -19.59 1.37 30.60
N GLU A 199 -20.74 2.03 30.73
CA GLU A 199 -20.82 3.47 30.98
C GLU A 199 -20.34 3.84 32.39
N GLU A 200 -20.71 3.06 33.41
CA GLU A 200 -20.33 3.30 34.81
C GLU A 200 -18.83 3.06 35.09
N GLN A 201 -18.24 2.05 34.45
CA GLN A 201 -16.85 1.62 34.70
C GLN A 201 -15.88 2.06 33.59
N HIS A 202 -16.35 2.86 32.64
CA HIS A 202 -15.59 3.31 31.47
C HIS A 202 -14.94 2.15 30.68
N PHE A 203 -15.62 1.00 30.57
CA PHE A 203 -15.13 -0.11 29.76
C PHE A 203 -15.30 0.18 28.26
N PRO A 204 -14.33 -0.20 27.41
CA PRO A 204 -14.39 0.02 25.97
C PRO A 204 -15.31 -1.01 25.30
N VAL A 205 -16.62 -0.91 25.51
CA VAL A 205 -17.60 -1.70 24.74
C VAL A 205 -17.85 -0.98 23.41
N ARG A 206 -17.48 -1.63 22.30
CA ARG A 206 -17.55 -1.05 20.93
C ARG A 206 -18.96 -0.90 20.40
N GLN A 207 -19.82 -1.87 20.69
CA GLN A 207 -21.17 -1.95 20.15
C GLN A 207 -22.17 -1.44 21.21
N LYS A 208 -23.18 -0.70 20.77
CA LYS A 208 -24.23 -0.14 21.64
C LYS A 208 -25.60 -0.45 21.04
N GLY A 209 -26.62 -0.47 21.88
CA GLY A 209 -28.00 -0.77 21.46
C GLY A 209 -28.13 -2.10 20.72
N ASP A 210 -28.84 -2.11 19.59
CA ASP A 210 -29.24 -3.33 18.88
C ASP A 210 -28.04 -4.17 18.40
N LYS A 211 -26.91 -3.54 18.08
CA LYS A 211 -25.72 -4.27 17.65
C LYS A 211 -25.07 -5.09 18.77
N LEU A 212 -25.11 -4.56 20.00
CA LEU A 212 -24.66 -5.29 21.19
C LEU A 212 -25.63 -6.43 21.52
N MET A 213 -26.93 -6.24 21.28
CA MET A 213 -27.94 -7.28 21.44
C MET A 213 -27.66 -8.46 20.52
N ASP A 214 -27.43 -8.21 19.23
CA ASP A 214 -27.15 -9.25 18.22
C ASP A 214 -25.88 -10.03 18.58
N GLU A 215 -24.82 -9.32 19.00
CA GLU A 215 -23.56 -9.94 19.42
C GLU A 215 -23.74 -10.83 20.67
N ILE A 216 -24.55 -10.40 21.64
CA ILE A 216 -24.86 -11.22 22.81
C ILE A 216 -25.74 -12.41 22.43
N TYR A 217 -26.69 -12.24 21.51
CA TYR A 217 -27.52 -13.33 20.99
C TYR A 217 -26.65 -14.43 20.38
N ASP A 218 -25.71 -14.05 19.52
CA ASP A 218 -24.76 -14.98 18.90
C ASP A 218 -23.91 -15.71 19.96
N LEU A 219 -23.49 -15.00 21.03
CA LEU A 219 -22.76 -15.62 22.14
C LEU A 219 -23.62 -16.67 22.87
N LEU A 220 -24.89 -16.39 23.12
CA LEU A 220 -25.82 -17.31 23.79
C LEU A 220 -26.10 -18.56 22.95
N GLU A 221 -26.20 -18.44 21.62
CA GLU A 221 -26.52 -19.55 20.73
C GLU A 221 -25.32 -20.38 20.29
N HIS A 222 -24.17 -19.73 20.06
CA HIS A 222 -23.06 -20.33 19.32
C HIS A 222 -21.77 -20.47 20.13
N THR A 223 -21.59 -19.72 21.22
CA THR A 223 -20.37 -19.83 22.04
C THR A 223 -20.55 -20.86 23.14
N LYS A 224 -19.92 -22.03 22.98
CA LYS A 224 -20.08 -23.22 23.83
C LYS A 224 -20.08 -22.92 25.33
N ASP A 225 -19.14 -22.10 25.79
CA ASP A 225 -19.01 -21.81 27.23
C ASP A 225 -20.09 -20.86 27.76
N VAL A 226 -20.54 -19.91 26.94
CA VAL A 226 -21.62 -18.98 27.30
C VAL A 226 -22.96 -19.71 27.25
N LYS A 227 -23.20 -20.47 26.18
CA LYS A 227 -24.36 -21.35 26.02
C LYS A 227 -24.50 -22.35 27.16
N SER A 228 -23.41 -22.96 27.61
CA SER A 228 -23.44 -23.88 28.74
C SER A 228 -23.85 -23.22 30.05
N VAL A 229 -23.58 -21.92 30.24
CA VAL A 229 -24.03 -21.16 31.41
C VAL A 229 -25.49 -20.79 31.24
N TYR A 230 -25.87 -20.26 30.07
CA TYR A 230 -27.25 -19.92 29.73
C TYR A 230 -28.21 -21.11 29.88
N ASP A 231 -27.84 -22.27 29.34
CA ASP A 231 -28.63 -23.51 29.40
C ASP A 231 -28.94 -23.98 30.83
N LYS A 232 -28.08 -23.65 31.83
CA LYS A 232 -28.34 -23.98 33.24
C LYS A 232 -29.48 -23.16 33.83
N PHE A 233 -29.71 -21.97 33.29
CA PHE A 233 -30.72 -21.02 33.75
C PHE A 233 -31.89 -20.88 32.76
N ASP A 234 -31.89 -21.63 31.67
CA ASP A 234 -32.97 -21.65 30.69
C ASP A 234 -34.21 -22.36 31.26
N ARG A 235 -35.33 -21.61 31.33
CA ARG A 235 -36.62 -22.10 31.82
C ARG A 235 -37.21 -23.20 30.97
N SER A 236 -36.91 -23.21 29.67
CA SER A 236 -37.48 -24.16 28.71
C SER A 236 -36.95 -25.59 28.93
N LYS A 237 -35.74 -25.72 29.51
CA LYS A 237 -35.06 -27.00 29.77
C LYS A 237 -35.22 -27.50 31.20
N SER A 238 -35.69 -26.67 32.13
CA SER A 238 -35.78 -26.97 33.56
C SER A 238 -37.16 -27.49 34.02
N ARG A 239 -38.14 -27.64 33.12
CA ARG A 239 -39.39 -28.36 33.41
C ARG A 239 -39.30 -29.83 32.98
N PRO A 240 -39.50 -30.82 33.88
CA PRO A 240 -39.76 -32.19 33.44
C PRO A 240 -41.02 -32.20 32.59
N ARG A 241 -40.95 -32.77 31.38
CA ARG A 241 -42.15 -33.13 30.63
C ARG A 241 -42.97 -34.09 31.50
N LYS A 242 -44.12 -33.63 31.98
CA LYS A 242 -45.18 -34.51 32.51
C LYS A 242 -46.01 -35.03 31.35
#